data_AF-A0AAD7JB98-F1
#
_entry.id   AF-A0AAD7JB98-F1
#
_cell.length_a   1.000
_cell.length_b   1.000
_cell.length_c   1.000
_cell.angle_alpha   90.00
_cell.angle_beta   90.00
_cell.angle_gamma   90.00
#
_symmetry.space_group_name_H-M   'P 1'
#
loop_
_entity.id
_entity.type
_entity.pdbx_description
1 polymer ?
#
loop_
_entity_poly.entity_id
_entity_poly.type
_entity_poly.pdbx_seq_one_letter_code
_entity_poly.pdbx_strand_id
1 'polypeptide(L)'
;MLKQIYKFREIQRVYMPALRALLSDEQKQVFDGNGEQVPEATRLFMPSELVDATMRGRACAIGLADIEARLREGEASEALEAVRHGLRTRTMTNRFKLRNFTGQGLMTRGQGILRQINIRIHGAKLRYRYSRTALLVLRGHGAWEEHLKVLTDDNVRALNERALTVEEKAQNVRWAELGGAIIEGGVDRAAALARGEGTHTLSWIWYTPGVSADANDSRLNDALRLEWCKAYARAKRYSEDVRHLREEMRRTIAFGRTAAEKWDVLSREELTVSPADRIHGPHAYGLDHAATITEGRQAYAAEHAARERRTCAELERKWQGILEKADAYLQGTVALDAEAVVIVELDLGDELEPKDEEAMLEGEADEE
;
A
#
# COMPACT_ATOMS: atom_id res chain seq x y z
N MET A 1 -14.37 -41.77 -6.18
CA MET A 1 -13.93 -41.22 -4.88
C MET A 1 -13.91 -42.27 -3.77
N LEU A 2 -15.03 -42.93 -3.41
CA LEU A 2 -15.06 -43.93 -2.32
C LEU A 2 -14.02 -45.06 -2.43
N LYS A 3 -13.83 -45.63 -3.63
CA LYS A 3 -12.79 -46.67 -3.85
C LYS A 3 -11.37 -46.21 -3.51
N GLN A 4 -11.05 -44.93 -3.71
CA GLN A 4 -9.73 -44.38 -3.36
C GLN A 4 -9.60 -44.18 -1.85
N ILE A 5 -10.69 -43.78 -1.18
CA ILE A 5 -10.75 -43.66 0.28
C ILE A 5 -10.51 -45.03 0.93
N TYR A 6 -11.15 -46.09 0.43
CA TYR A 6 -10.93 -47.45 0.94
C TYR A 6 -9.49 -47.92 0.77
N LYS A 7 -8.89 -47.72 -0.42
CA LYS A 7 -7.47 -48.02 -0.66
C LYS A 7 -6.55 -47.24 0.27
N PHE A 8 -6.83 -45.96 0.51
CA PHE A 8 -6.07 -45.15 1.45
C PHE A 8 -6.15 -45.72 2.87
N ARG A 9 -7.34 -46.15 3.31
CA ARG A 9 -7.52 -46.75 4.65
C ARG A 9 -6.83 -48.09 4.81
N GLU A 10 -6.78 -48.92 3.76
CA GLU A 10 -5.99 -50.16 3.77
C GLU A 10 -4.52 -49.85 4.03
N ILE A 11 -3.96 -48.87 3.32
CA ILE A 11 -2.58 -48.38 3.53
C ILE A 11 -2.43 -47.78 4.94
N GLN A 12 -3.41 -47.01 5.40
CA GLN A 12 -3.39 -46.38 6.72
C GLN A 12 -3.38 -47.41 7.85
N ARG A 13 -4.03 -48.55 7.71
CA ARG A 13 -3.97 -49.64 8.71
C ARG A 13 -2.57 -50.25 8.82
N VAL A 14 -1.78 -50.23 7.74
CA VAL A 14 -0.40 -50.73 7.73
C VAL A 14 0.55 -49.71 8.37
N TYR A 15 0.47 -48.44 7.98
CA TYR A 15 1.41 -47.41 8.42
C TYR A 15 0.98 -46.65 9.69
N MET A 16 -0.29 -46.69 10.06
CA MET A 16 -0.84 -46.09 11.28
C MET A 16 -1.72 -47.10 12.04
N PRO A 17 -1.15 -48.25 12.49
CA PRO A 17 -1.93 -49.37 13.02
C PRO A 17 -2.72 -49.03 14.29
N ALA A 18 -2.17 -48.18 15.15
CA ALA A 18 -2.81 -47.81 16.42
C ALA A 18 -3.74 -46.59 16.32
N LEU A 19 -3.91 -46.00 15.13
CA LEU A 19 -4.81 -44.86 14.92
C LEU A 19 -6.24 -45.17 15.35
N ARG A 20 -6.75 -46.36 14.99
CA ARG A 20 -8.12 -46.79 15.32
C ARG A 20 -8.43 -46.71 16.82
N ALA A 21 -7.44 -46.98 17.68
CA ALA A 21 -7.63 -46.95 19.12
C ALA A 21 -7.75 -45.52 19.67
N LEU A 22 -7.32 -44.51 18.91
CA LEU A 22 -7.32 -43.10 19.31
C LEU A 22 -8.55 -42.33 18.79
N LEU A 23 -9.32 -42.93 17.88
CA LEU A 23 -10.52 -42.32 17.30
C LEU A 23 -11.73 -42.41 18.24
N SER A 24 -12.67 -41.47 18.10
CA SER A 24 -13.99 -41.58 18.74
C SER A 24 -14.81 -42.71 18.12
N ASP A 25 -15.86 -43.18 18.79
CA ASP A 25 -16.65 -44.31 18.29
C ASP A 25 -17.37 -43.99 16.97
N GLU A 26 -17.80 -42.75 16.77
CA GLU A 26 -18.32 -42.26 15.49
C GLU A 26 -17.26 -42.31 14.39
N GLN A 27 -16.04 -41.85 14.69
CA GLN A 27 -14.92 -41.88 13.75
C GLN A 27 -14.48 -43.31 13.43
N LYS A 28 -14.58 -44.25 14.38
CA LYS A 28 -14.32 -45.68 14.15
C LYS A 28 -15.31 -46.28 13.16
N GLN A 29 -16.61 -45.99 13.30
CA GLN A 29 -17.64 -46.47 12.37
C GLN A 29 -17.41 -45.95 10.95
N VAL A 30 -17.08 -44.66 10.83
CA VAL A 30 -16.71 -44.06 9.55
C VAL A 30 -15.45 -44.75 9.02
N PHE A 31 -14.39 -44.91 9.82
CA PHE A 31 -13.12 -45.54 9.44
C PHE A 31 -13.28 -46.98 8.95
N ASP A 32 -14.20 -47.76 9.53
CA ASP A 32 -14.42 -49.16 9.15
C ASP A 32 -15.22 -49.36 7.87
N GLY A 33 -15.92 -48.34 7.39
CA GLY A 33 -16.82 -48.51 6.24
C GLY A 33 -18.27 -48.77 6.61
N ASN A 34 -18.64 -48.67 7.89
CA ASN A 34 -19.96 -49.09 8.38
C ASN A 34 -20.98 -47.94 8.50
N GLY A 35 -20.58 -46.69 8.23
CA GLY A 35 -21.43 -45.50 8.30
C GLY A 35 -21.80 -44.91 6.93
N GLU A 36 -22.78 -44.00 6.89
CA GLU A 36 -23.15 -43.23 5.70
C GLU A 36 -22.01 -42.29 5.32
N GLN A 37 -21.35 -42.56 4.19
CA GLN A 37 -20.14 -41.85 3.78
C GLN A 37 -20.43 -40.89 2.63
N VAL A 38 -20.55 -39.61 2.96
CA VAL A 38 -20.37 -38.56 1.96
C VAL A 38 -18.86 -38.48 1.65
N PRO A 39 -18.43 -38.76 0.41
CA PRO A 39 -17.00 -38.85 0.09
C PRO A 39 -16.24 -37.54 0.40
N GLU A 40 -16.91 -36.40 0.26
CA GLU A 40 -16.37 -35.06 0.45
C GLU A 40 -16.24 -34.67 1.94
N ALA A 41 -17.10 -35.23 2.80
CA ALA A 41 -17.07 -34.98 4.24
C ALA A 41 -16.23 -36.01 5.01
N THR A 42 -15.75 -37.06 4.34
CA THR A 42 -14.99 -38.13 4.98
C THR A 42 -13.58 -37.64 5.28
N ARG A 43 -13.29 -37.37 6.56
CA ARG A 43 -11.96 -36.94 7.01
C ARG A 43 -10.93 -38.05 6.86
N LEU A 44 -9.78 -37.71 6.28
CA LEU A 44 -8.62 -38.58 6.14
C LEU A 44 -7.54 -38.13 7.12
N PHE A 45 -7.23 -38.97 8.11
CA PHE A 45 -6.23 -38.62 9.10
C PHE A 45 -4.82 -38.76 8.53
N MET A 46 -3.97 -37.77 8.77
CA MET A 46 -2.54 -37.80 8.51
C MET A 46 -1.78 -37.68 9.83
N PRO A 47 -0.50 -38.08 9.90
CA PRO A 47 0.32 -37.84 11.09
C PRO A 47 0.32 -36.37 11.57
N SER A 48 0.26 -35.40 10.65
CA SER A 48 0.14 -33.96 10.99
C SER A 48 -1.18 -33.55 11.64
N GLU A 49 -2.25 -34.34 11.53
CA GLU A 49 -3.53 -34.05 12.20
C GLU A 49 -3.56 -34.51 13.66
N LEU A 50 -2.60 -35.35 14.05
CA LEU A 50 -2.39 -35.75 15.43
C LEU A 50 -1.47 -34.72 16.09
N VAL A 51 -2.07 -33.77 16.81
CA VAL A 51 -1.37 -32.64 17.42
C VAL A 51 -0.33 -33.10 18.45
N ASP A 52 -0.66 -34.14 19.23
CA ASP A 52 0.21 -34.63 20.29
C ASP A 52 1.33 -35.54 19.76
N ALA A 53 2.59 -35.16 20.03
CA ALA A 53 3.77 -35.92 19.63
C ALA A 53 3.77 -37.35 20.21
N THR A 54 3.27 -37.54 21.43
CA THR A 54 3.13 -38.85 22.09
C THR A 54 2.11 -39.73 21.39
N MET A 55 0.98 -39.16 20.95
CA MET A 55 -0.05 -39.86 20.21
C MET A 55 0.45 -40.26 18.83
N ARG A 56 1.24 -39.40 18.16
CA ARG A 56 1.90 -39.74 16.89
C ARG A 56 2.86 -40.91 17.03
N GLY A 57 3.74 -40.87 18.03
CA GLY A 57 4.70 -41.95 18.27
C GLY A 57 4.04 -43.30 18.56
N ARG A 58 2.83 -43.28 19.15
CA ARG A 58 2.04 -44.49 19.39
C ARG A 58 1.23 -44.94 18.18
N ALA A 59 0.66 -44.00 17.43
CA ALA A 59 -0.26 -44.28 16.32
C ALA A 59 0.46 -44.71 15.04
N CYS A 60 1.59 -44.06 14.74
CA CYS A 60 2.28 -44.13 13.46
C CYS A 60 3.47 -45.10 13.50
N ALA A 61 3.77 -45.71 12.36
CA ALA A 61 5.04 -46.39 12.15
C ALA A 61 6.23 -45.43 12.31
N ILE A 62 7.37 -45.97 12.74
CA ILE A 62 8.60 -45.21 12.99
C ILE A 62 9.02 -44.48 11.70
N GLY A 63 9.33 -43.19 11.82
CA GLY A 63 9.77 -42.34 10.70
C GLY A 63 8.66 -41.86 9.75
N LEU A 64 7.40 -42.28 9.91
CA LEU A 64 6.30 -41.83 9.04
C LEU A 64 6.06 -40.33 9.14
N ALA A 65 6.12 -39.78 10.35
CA ALA A 65 5.97 -38.34 10.59
C ALA A 65 7.10 -37.53 9.91
N ASP A 66 8.32 -38.05 9.87
CA ASP A 66 9.46 -37.40 9.22
C ASP A 66 9.32 -37.42 7.69
N ILE A 67 8.83 -38.53 7.15
CA ILE A 67 8.50 -38.65 5.72
C ILE A 67 7.42 -37.64 5.34
N GLU A 68 6.34 -37.55 6.13
CA GLU A 68 5.31 -36.54 5.90
C GLU A 68 5.91 -35.13 5.98
N ALA A 69 6.73 -34.83 6.99
CA ALA A 69 7.33 -33.51 7.14
C ALA A 69 8.17 -33.11 5.92
N ARG A 70 8.98 -34.03 5.37
CA ARG A 70 9.74 -33.80 4.13
C ARG A 70 8.82 -33.56 2.93
N LEU A 71 7.72 -34.31 2.83
CA LEU A 71 6.72 -34.10 1.77
C LEU A 71 6.05 -32.73 1.90
N ARG A 72 5.68 -32.31 3.13
CA ARG A 72 5.06 -31.00 3.37
C ARG A 72 5.99 -29.83 3.05
N GLU A 73 7.27 -29.97 3.35
CA GLU A 73 8.29 -28.97 2.99
C GLU A 73 8.41 -28.81 1.46
N GLY A 74 8.42 -29.93 0.73
CA GLY A 74 8.39 -29.92 -0.73
C GLY A 74 7.09 -29.31 -1.28
N GLU A 75 5.94 -29.75 -0.76
CA GLU A 75 4.62 -29.23 -1.17
C GLU A 75 4.47 -27.73 -0.90
N ALA A 76 4.98 -27.24 0.25
CA ALA A 76 4.98 -25.81 0.56
C ALA A 76 5.88 -25.04 -0.42
N SER A 77 7.04 -25.58 -0.78
CA SER A 77 7.95 -24.96 -1.75
C SER A 77 7.30 -24.89 -3.15
N GLU A 78 6.73 -25.98 -3.63
CA GLU A 78 6.01 -26.04 -4.91
C GLU A 78 4.77 -25.15 -4.92
N ALA A 79 4.01 -25.12 -3.83
CA ALA A 79 2.82 -24.27 -3.71
C ALA A 79 3.21 -22.78 -3.74
N LEU A 80 4.32 -22.40 -3.12
CA LEU A 80 4.82 -21.02 -3.17
C LEU A 80 5.25 -20.65 -4.60
N GLU A 81 5.92 -21.55 -5.31
CA GLU A 81 6.27 -21.31 -6.72
C GLU A 81 5.03 -21.24 -7.62
N ALA A 82 4.01 -22.06 -7.36
CA ALA A 82 2.73 -21.97 -8.06
C ALA A 82 2.02 -20.62 -7.82
N VAL A 83 2.10 -20.05 -6.61
CA VAL A 83 1.62 -18.69 -6.32
C VAL A 83 2.39 -17.66 -7.14
N ARG A 84 3.73 -17.70 -7.13
CA ARG A 84 4.58 -16.79 -7.91
C ARG A 84 4.29 -16.89 -9.41
N HIS A 85 4.22 -18.09 -9.95
CA HIS A 85 3.91 -18.35 -11.35
C HIS A 85 2.52 -17.82 -11.73
N GLY A 86 1.52 -18.07 -10.88
CA GLY A 86 0.16 -17.55 -11.08
C GLY A 86 0.13 -16.02 -11.12
N LEU A 87 0.83 -15.36 -10.20
CA LEU A 87 0.95 -13.89 -10.16
C LEU A 87 1.62 -13.33 -11.42
N ARG A 88 2.72 -13.94 -11.88
CA ARG A 88 3.40 -13.56 -13.13
C ARG A 88 2.48 -13.71 -14.34
N THR A 89 1.80 -14.85 -14.42
CA THR A 89 0.84 -15.12 -15.49
C THR A 89 -0.27 -14.08 -15.48
N ARG A 90 -0.82 -13.74 -14.30
CA ARG A 90 -1.83 -12.68 -14.15
C ARG A 90 -1.34 -11.34 -14.69
N THR A 91 -0.14 -10.91 -14.34
CA THR A 91 0.45 -9.64 -14.83
C THR A 91 0.63 -9.65 -16.35
N MET A 92 1.19 -10.73 -16.91
CA MET A 92 1.39 -10.85 -18.36
C MET A 92 0.06 -10.89 -19.11
N THR A 93 -0.91 -11.67 -18.63
CA THR A 93 -2.25 -11.75 -19.22
C THR A 93 -2.98 -10.41 -19.14
N ASN A 94 -2.85 -9.68 -18.04
CA ASN A 94 -3.43 -8.33 -17.91
C ASN A 94 -2.81 -7.35 -18.92
N ARG A 95 -1.48 -7.33 -19.06
CA ARG A 95 -0.81 -6.49 -20.07
C ARG A 95 -1.21 -6.86 -21.49
N PHE A 96 -1.31 -8.16 -21.78
CA PHE A 96 -1.76 -8.66 -23.08
C PHE A 96 -3.21 -8.27 -23.38
N LYS A 97 -4.11 -8.44 -22.40
CA LYS A 97 -5.51 -8.02 -22.49
C LYS A 97 -5.63 -6.53 -22.80
N LEU A 98 -4.93 -5.67 -22.04
CA LEU A 98 -4.97 -4.21 -22.21
C LEU A 98 -4.53 -3.78 -23.61
N ARG A 99 -3.54 -4.45 -24.19
CA ARG A 99 -3.01 -4.09 -25.52
C ARG A 99 -3.83 -4.63 -26.68
N ASN A 100 -4.39 -5.83 -26.54
CA ASN A 100 -4.92 -6.57 -27.69
C ASN A 100 -6.45 -6.71 -27.71
N PHE A 101 -7.15 -6.54 -26.58
CA PHE A 101 -8.58 -6.81 -26.54
C PHE A 101 -9.39 -5.54 -26.83
N THR A 102 -9.94 -5.49 -28.04
CA THR A 102 -10.93 -4.52 -28.46
C THR A 102 -12.31 -5.19 -28.56
N GLY A 103 -13.36 -4.48 -28.15
CA GLY A 103 -14.74 -5.00 -28.17
C GLY A 103 -15.14 -5.89 -26.99
N GLN A 104 -16.45 -6.09 -26.84
CA GLN A 104 -17.07 -6.70 -25.65
C GLN A 104 -16.80 -8.21 -25.52
N GLY A 105 -16.83 -8.98 -26.62
CA GLY A 105 -16.66 -10.44 -26.58
C GLY A 105 -15.27 -10.90 -26.13
N LEU A 106 -14.21 -10.25 -26.62
CA LEU A 106 -12.83 -10.52 -26.20
C LEU A 106 -12.60 -10.10 -24.74
N MET A 107 -13.25 -9.02 -24.30
CA MET A 107 -13.19 -8.57 -22.91
C MET A 107 -13.72 -9.65 -21.95
N THR A 108 -14.90 -10.21 -22.24
CA THR A 108 -15.50 -11.26 -21.39
C THR A 108 -14.65 -12.53 -21.35
N ARG A 109 -14.11 -12.96 -22.50
CA ARG A 109 -13.18 -14.11 -22.55
C ARG A 109 -11.91 -13.86 -21.74
N GLY A 110 -11.35 -12.65 -21.86
CA GLY A 110 -10.20 -12.23 -21.06
C GLY A 110 -10.44 -12.24 -19.57
N GLN A 111 -11.61 -11.78 -19.13
CA GLN A 111 -12.00 -11.85 -17.73
C GLN A 111 -12.14 -13.29 -17.26
N GLY A 112 -12.69 -14.20 -18.08
CA GLY A 112 -12.75 -15.63 -17.77
C GLY A 112 -11.37 -16.25 -17.52
N ILE A 113 -10.38 -15.94 -18.37
CA ILE A 113 -9.00 -16.41 -18.21
C ILE A 113 -8.39 -15.87 -16.90
N LEU A 114 -8.57 -14.57 -16.61
CA LEU A 114 -8.08 -13.96 -15.38
C LEU A 114 -8.70 -14.58 -14.13
N ARG A 115 -10.02 -14.83 -14.13
CA ARG A 115 -10.71 -15.54 -13.05
C ARG A 115 -10.10 -16.92 -12.81
N GLN A 116 -9.84 -17.68 -13.88
CA GLN A 116 -9.23 -19.00 -13.76
C GLN A 116 -7.82 -18.95 -13.15
N ILE A 117 -7.03 -17.93 -13.51
CA ILE A 117 -5.71 -17.68 -12.93
C ILE A 117 -5.85 -17.37 -11.43
N ASN A 118 -6.78 -16.48 -11.05
CA ASN A 118 -7.02 -16.14 -9.64
C ASN A 118 -7.45 -17.36 -8.81
N ILE A 119 -8.33 -18.22 -9.34
CA ILE A 119 -8.72 -19.47 -8.67
C ILE A 119 -7.51 -20.36 -8.42
N ARG A 120 -6.60 -20.48 -9.40
CA ARG A 120 -5.36 -21.27 -9.24
C ARG A 120 -4.42 -20.67 -8.19
N ILE A 121 -4.26 -19.34 -8.18
CA ILE A 121 -3.47 -18.62 -7.16
C ILE A 121 -4.05 -18.90 -5.77
N HIS A 122 -5.38 -18.79 -5.62
CA HIS A 122 -6.06 -19.04 -4.36
C HIS A 122 -5.87 -20.49 -3.89
N GLY A 123 -6.04 -21.47 -4.79
CA GLY A 123 -5.80 -22.88 -4.48
C GLY A 123 -4.33 -23.16 -4.08
N ALA A 124 -3.36 -22.52 -4.74
CA ALA A 124 -1.94 -22.64 -4.36
C ALA A 124 -1.65 -22.00 -3.00
N LYS A 125 -2.25 -20.83 -2.70
CA LYS A 125 -2.17 -20.15 -1.41
C LYS A 125 -2.70 -21.02 -0.27
N LEU A 126 -3.86 -21.66 -0.45
CA LEU A 126 -4.45 -22.55 0.55
C LEU A 126 -3.55 -23.77 0.80
N ARG A 127 -3.03 -24.40 -0.27
CA ARG A 127 -2.08 -25.52 -0.15
C ARG A 127 -0.83 -25.11 0.63
N TYR A 128 -0.24 -23.96 0.30
CA TYR A 128 0.91 -23.43 1.04
C TYR A 128 0.63 -23.29 2.54
N ARG A 129 -0.49 -22.66 2.89
CA ARG A 129 -0.88 -22.47 4.30
C ARG A 129 -1.05 -23.79 5.02
N TYR A 130 -1.76 -24.73 4.40
CA TYR A 130 -2.00 -26.06 4.96
C TYR A 130 -0.70 -26.85 5.16
N SER A 131 0.17 -26.90 4.15
CA SER A 131 1.45 -27.60 4.25
C SER A 131 2.36 -26.96 5.31
N ARG A 132 2.36 -25.62 5.43
CA ARG A 132 3.11 -24.91 6.48
C ARG A 132 2.57 -25.22 7.88
N THR A 133 1.25 -25.23 8.07
CA THR A 133 0.65 -25.58 9.37
C THR A 133 0.95 -27.02 9.75
N ALA A 134 0.90 -27.94 8.79
CA ALA A 134 1.26 -29.34 9.01
C ALA A 134 2.74 -29.51 9.36
N LEU A 135 3.63 -28.77 8.67
CA LEU A 135 5.07 -28.78 8.94
C LEU A 135 5.38 -28.25 10.35
N LEU A 136 4.68 -27.20 10.78
CA LEU A 136 4.80 -26.65 12.14
C LEU A 136 4.38 -27.67 13.21
N VAL A 137 3.29 -28.40 12.98
CA VAL A 137 2.86 -29.46 13.91
C VAL A 137 3.87 -30.61 13.96
N LEU A 138 4.44 -31.00 12.81
CA LEU A 138 5.36 -32.15 12.73
C LEU A 138 6.76 -31.86 13.31
N ARG A 139 7.41 -30.78 12.87
CA ARG A 139 8.79 -30.44 13.27
C ARG A 139 8.88 -29.43 14.41
N GLY A 140 7.84 -28.64 14.63
CA GLY A 140 7.91 -27.46 15.49
C GLY A 140 8.62 -26.28 14.81
N HIS A 141 8.89 -25.24 15.59
CA HIS A 141 9.61 -24.05 15.15
C HIS A 141 11.08 -24.39 14.84
N GLY A 142 11.65 -23.77 13.80
CA GLY A 142 13.04 -23.96 13.44
C GLY A 142 13.49 -23.15 12.22
N ALA A 143 14.71 -23.42 11.75
CA ALA A 143 15.36 -22.70 10.64
C ALA A 143 14.58 -22.75 9.32
N TRP A 144 13.70 -23.74 9.14
CA TRP A 144 12.86 -23.85 7.95
C TRP A 144 11.88 -22.66 7.79
N GLU A 145 11.54 -21.96 8.88
CA GLU A 145 10.67 -20.78 8.84
C GLU A 145 11.31 -19.55 8.17
N GLU A 146 12.65 -19.51 8.09
CA GLU A 146 13.36 -18.43 7.39
C GLU A 146 13.00 -18.40 5.90
N HIS A 147 12.80 -19.58 5.32
CA HIS A 147 12.51 -19.76 3.91
C HIS A 147 10.99 -19.93 3.66
N LEU A 148 10.27 -20.57 4.59
CA LEU A 148 8.82 -20.77 4.52
C LEU A 148 8.09 -19.90 5.56
N LYS A 149 7.98 -18.61 5.27
CA LYS A 149 7.34 -17.61 6.14
C LYS A 149 5.81 -17.68 6.11
N VAL A 150 5.16 -17.07 7.09
CA VAL A 150 3.69 -16.96 7.08
C VAL A 150 3.24 -16.16 5.86
N LEU A 151 2.34 -16.74 5.06
CA LEU A 151 1.78 -16.10 3.88
C LEU A 151 0.49 -15.37 4.25
N THR A 152 0.56 -14.05 4.41
CA THR A 152 -0.63 -13.19 4.55
C THR A 152 -1.21 -12.83 3.19
N ASP A 153 -2.44 -12.31 3.17
CA ASP A 153 -3.10 -11.88 1.93
C ASP A 153 -2.35 -10.73 1.28
N ASP A 154 -1.82 -9.81 2.10
CA ASP A 154 -0.95 -8.71 1.69
C ASP A 154 0.37 -9.18 1.05
N ASN A 155 0.79 -10.42 1.26
CA ASN A 155 1.99 -10.95 0.62
C ASN A 155 1.72 -11.49 -0.79
N VAL A 156 0.47 -11.72 -1.19
CA VAL A 156 0.10 -12.26 -2.50
C VAL A 156 0.02 -11.12 -3.53
N ARG A 157 1.17 -10.49 -3.78
CA ARG A 157 1.32 -9.34 -4.69
C ARG A 157 2.26 -9.67 -5.84
N ALA A 158 1.88 -9.26 -7.05
CA ALA A 158 2.76 -9.36 -8.21
C ALA A 158 3.96 -8.42 -8.09
N LEU A 159 4.98 -8.63 -8.91
CA LEU A 159 6.22 -7.86 -8.87
C LEU A 159 6.00 -6.34 -9.08
N ASN A 160 5.07 -6.00 -9.98
CA ASN A 160 4.73 -4.60 -10.30
C ASN A 160 3.61 -4.03 -9.39
N GLU A 161 3.18 -4.77 -8.37
CA GLU A 161 2.03 -4.43 -7.54
C GLU A 161 2.49 -3.88 -6.19
N ARG A 162 2.16 -2.62 -5.91
CA ARG A 162 2.50 -1.97 -4.64
C ARG A 162 1.56 -2.44 -3.53
N ALA A 163 2.05 -2.42 -2.29
CA ALA A 163 1.15 -2.51 -1.13
C ALA A 163 0.29 -1.24 -1.12
N LEU A 164 -1.03 -1.41 -1.00
CA LEU A 164 -1.92 -0.27 -0.80
C LEU A 164 -1.66 0.31 0.60
N THR A 165 -1.64 1.64 0.68
CA THR A 165 -1.57 2.34 1.97
C THR A 165 -2.84 2.07 2.78
N VAL A 166 -2.79 2.28 4.10
CA VAL A 166 -3.96 2.09 4.98
C VAL A 166 -5.15 2.95 4.52
N GLU A 167 -4.87 4.18 4.09
CA GLU A 167 -5.85 5.10 3.52
C GLU A 167 -6.46 4.58 2.21
N GLU A 168 -5.64 4.05 1.31
CA GLU A 168 -6.11 3.45 0.05
C GLU A 168 -6.94 2.19 0.29
N LYS A 169 -6.58 1.39 1.30
CA LYS A 169 -7.40 0.24 1.72
C LYS A 169 -8.76 0.72 2.25
N ALA A 170 -8.79 1.76 3.10
CA ALA A 170 -10.02 2.33 3.62
C ALA A 170 -10.90 2.95 2.52
N GLN A 171 -10.29 3.65 1.56
CA GLN A 171 -10.98 4.17 0.38
C GLN A 171 -11.56 3.05 -0.49
N ASN A 172 -10.83 1.95 -0.69
CA ASN A 172 -11.33 0.79 -1.42
C ASN A 172 -12.50 0.11 -0.72
N VAL A 173 -12.44 -0.03 0.62
CA VAL A 173 -13.56 -0.55 1.43
C VAL A 173 -14.77 0.35 1.27
N ARG A 174 -14.60 1.66 1.45
CA ARG A 174 -15.66 2.66 1.27
C ARG A 174 -16.26 2.63 -0.13
N TRP A 175 -15.42 2.47 -1.16
CA TRP A 175 -15.87 2.37 -2.56
C TRP A 175 -16.67 1.09 -2.81
N ALA A 176 -16.29 -0.01 -2.18
CA ALA A 176 -17.02 -1.28 -2.24
C ALA A 176 -18.37 -1.22 -1.54
N GLU A 177 -18.43 -0.56 -0.38
CA GLU A 177 -19.67 -0.30 0.37
C GLU A 177 -20.65 0.57 -0.42
N LEU A 178 -20.14 1.50 -1.23
CA LEU A 178 -20.93 2.33 -2.15
C LEU A 178 -21.39 1.57 -3.41
N GLY A 179 -21.22 0.25 -3.46
CA GLY A 179 -21.63 -0.59 -4.61
C GLY A 179 -20.67 -0.52 -5.79
N GLY A 180 -19.48 0.08 -5.62
CA GLY A 180 -18.40 0.01 -6.60
C GLY A 180 -17.88 -1.43 -6.71
N ALA A 181 -17.84 -1.98 -7.92
CA ALA A 181 -17.28 -3.31 -8.14
C ALA A 181 -15.78 -3.32 -7.82
N ILE A 182 -15.37 -3.98 -6.73
CA ILE A 182 -13.97 -4.41 -6.56
C ILE A 182 -13.72 -5.49 -7.62
N ILE A 183 -12.98 -5.17 -8.67
CA ILE A 183 -12.53 -6.18 -9.63
C ILE A 183 -11.37 -6.93 -8.99
N GLU A 184 -11.66 -8.00 -8.25
CA GLU A 184 -10.62 -8.91 -7.77
C GLU A 184 -9.75 -9.41 -8.95
N GLY A 185 -8.52 -8.90 -9.03
CA GLY A 185 -7.49 -9.34 -9.97
C GLY A 185 -7.42 -8.63 -11.33
N GLY A 186 -8.07 -7.49 -11.48
CA GLY A 186 -7.61 -6.49 -12.45
C GLY A 186 -6.41 -5.75 -11.87
N VAL A 187 -5.35 -5.50 -12.63
CA VAL A 187 -4.40 -4.45 -12.23
C VAL A 187 -5.23 -3.18 -12.11
N ASP A 188 -5.43 -2.71 -10.88
CA ASP A 188 -6.36 -1.64 -10.57
C ASP A 188 -6.11 -0.44 -11.49
N ARG A 189 -7.17 0.07 -12.13
CA ARG A 189 -7.13 1.44 -12.63
C ARG A 189 -6.89 2.43 -11.46
N ALA A 190 -7.24 2.05 -10.23
CA ALA A 190 -6.87 2.76 -9.02
C ALA A 190 -5.35 2.68 -8.70
N ALA A 191 -4.67 1.57 -9.04
CA ALA A 191 -3.20 1.49 -8.99
C ALA A 191 -2.52 2.33 -10.09
N ALA A 192 -3.25 2.72 -11.14
CA ALA A 192 -2.80 3.71 -12.11
C ALA A 192 -3.07 5.17 -11.69
N LEU A 193 -4.00 5.41 -10.76
CA LEU A 193 -4.28 6.71 -10.12
C LEU A 193 -3.46 6.95 -8.84
N ALA A 194 -2.60 6.00 -8.53
CA ALA A 194 -1.93 5.87 -7.26
C ALA A 194 -0.69 6.79 -7.20
N ARG A 195 -0.70 7.73 -6.26
CA ARG A 195 0.38 8.70 -6.02
C ARG A 195 1.71 7.98 -5.76
N GLY A 196 2.66 8.06 -6.70
CA GLY A 196 4.09 7.73 -6.57
C GLY A 196 4.49 6.25 -6.39
N GLU A 197 5.59 5.83 -7.00
CA GLU A 197 6.27 4.54 -6.73
C GLU A 197 7.16 4.57 -5.46
N GLY A 198 7.12 5.66 -4.69
CA GLY A 198 8.05 5.93 -3.58
C GLY A 198 8.07 4.85 -2.49
N THR A 199 6.90 4.31 -2.13
CA THR A 199 6.73 3.29 -1.07
C THR A 199 6.70 1.85 -1.58
N HIS A 200 7.02 1.62 -2.87
CA HIS A 200 6.94 0.29 -3.45
C HIS A 200 8.01 -0.64 -2.86
N THR A 201 7.52 -1.62 -2.08
CA THR A 201 8.30 -2.74 -1.53
C THR A 201 7.76 -4.07 -2.08
N LEU A 202 8.65 -4.92 -2.59
CA LEU A 202 8.24 -6.25 -3.05
C LEU A 202 7.82 -7.12 -1.88
N SER A 203 6.90 -8.04 -2.13
CA SER A 203 6.52 -9.06 -1.14
C SER A 203 7.69 -10.00 -0.84
N TRP A 204 7.78 -10.50 0.40
CA TRP A 204 8.82 -11.43 0.85
C TRP A 204 8.92 -12.68 -0.06
N ILE A 205 7.80 -13.08 -0.67
CA ILE A 205 7.74 -14.22 -1.59
C ILE A 205 8.71 -14.08 -2.75
N TRP A 206 9.19 -12.87 -3.09
CA TRP A 206 10.14 -12.64 -4.19
C TRP A 206 11.61 -12.68 -3.77
N TYR A 207 11.92 -12.61 -2.47
CA TYR A 207 13.30 -12.54 -1.97
C TYR A 207 13.87 -13.89 -1.51
N THR A 208 13.03 -14.90 -1.26
CA THR A 208 13.50 -16.18 -0.70
C THR A 208 14.35 -16.96 -1.71
N PRO A 209 15.67 -17.11 -1.48
CA PRO A 209 16.54 -17.98 -2.27
C PRO A 209 16.21 -19.45 -1.97
N GLY A 210 16.28 -20.33 -2.95
CA GLY A 210 16.17 -21.79 -2.74
C GLY A 210 14.80 -22.43 -2.94
N VAL A 211 13.71 -21.65 -3.06
CA VAL A 211 12.40 -22.18 -3.50
C VAL A 211 12.22 -22.10 -5.02
N SER A 212 13.01 -21.25 -5.67
CA SER A 212 13.11 -21.28 -7.14
C SER A 212 14.16 -22.32 -7.51
N ALA A 213 13.72 -23.53 -7.85
CA ALA A 213 14.56 -24.50 -8.56
C ALA A 213 15.00 -23.94 -9.94
N ASP A 214 14.42 -22.84 -10.38
CA ASP A 214 14.76 -22.14 -11.61
C ASP A 214 15.66 -20.92 -11.36
N ALA A 215 16.90 -21.17 -10.95
CA ALA A 215 18.01 -20.24 -11.26
C ALA A 215 18.09 -19.93 -12.78
N ASN A 216 17.38 -20.71 -13.60
CA ASN A 216 17.32 -20.63 -15.05
C ASN A 216 16.13 -19.83 -15.61
N ASP A 217 15.20 -19.32 -14.79
CA ASP A 217 14.14 -18.43 -15.29
C ASP A 217 14.70 -17.03 -15.53
N SER A 218 15.34 -16.88 -16.69
CA SER A 218 15.93 -15.63 -17.16
C SER A 218 14.94 -14.45 -17.09
N ARG A 219 13.66 -14.70 -17.37
CA ARG A 219 12.64 -13.64 -17.36
C ARG A 219 12.31 -13.17 -15.94
N LEU A 220 12.27 -14.08 -14.97
CA LEU A 220 12.11 -13.72 -13.56
C LEU A 220 13.33 -12.94 -13.07
N ASN A 221 14.54 -13.42 -13.38
CA ASN A 221 15.78 -12.76 -13.00
C ASN A 221 15.88 -11.35 -13.61
N ASP A 222 15.50 -11.17 -14.88
CA ASP A 222 15.47 -9.87 -15.53
C ASP A 222 14.44 -8.93 -14.89
N ALA A 223 13.27 -9.44 -14.52
CA ALA A 223 12.26 -8.66 -13.84
C ALA A 223 12.72 -8.23 -12.42
N LEU A 224 13.37 -9.13 -11.67
CA LEU A 224 13.97 -8.82 -10.37
C LEU A 224 15.11 -7.80 -10.49
N ARG A 225 15.96 -7.92 -11.52
CA ARG A 225 17.01 -6.94 -11.82
C ARG A 225 16.42 -5.58 -12.16
N LEU A 226 15.34 -5.54 -12.93
CA LEU A 226 14.65 -4.29 -13.25
C LEU A 226 14.10 -3.61 -11.99
N GLU A 227 13.43 -4.37 -11.10
CA GLU A 227 12.95 -3.83 -9.83
C GLU A 227 14.10 -3.39 -8.91
N TRP A 228 15.21 -4.12 -8.89
CA TRP A 228 16.41 -3.70 -8.18
C TRP A 228 16.97 -2.39 -8.75
N CYS A 229 17.08 -2.26 -10.07
CA CYS A 229 17.52 -1.02 -10.73
C CYS A 229 16.60 0.16 -10.40
N LYS A 230 15.27 -0.05 -10.37
CA LYS A 230 14.30 0.97 -9.96
C LYS A 230 14.48 1.36 -8.49
N ALA A 231 14.59 0.38 -7.59
CA ALA A 231 14.80 0.61 -6.17
C ALA A 231 16.12 1.34 -5.90
N TYR A 232 17.19 0.95 -6.62
CA TYR A 232 18.49 1.59 -6.56
C TYR A 232 18.44 3.04 -7.09
N ALA A 233 17.78 3.27 -8.23
CA ALA A 233 17.58 4.61 -8.77
C ALA A 233 16.77 5.50 -7.82
N ARG A 234 15.72 4.96 -7.18
CA ARG A 234 14.96 5.64 -6.12
C ARG A 234 15.85 6.00 -4.94
N ALA A 235 16.64 5.04 -4.44
CA ALA A 235 17.57 5.29 -3.33
C ALA A 235 18.60 6.37 -3.66
N LYS A 236 19.12 6.42 -4.89
CA LYS A 236 20.02 7.49 -5.34
C LYS A 236 19.33 8.85 -5.42
N ARG A 237 18.16 8.91 -6.06
CA ARG A 237 17.37 10.15 -6.21
C ARG A 237 16.89 10.70 -4.87
N TYR A 238 16.59 9.85 -3.90
CA TYR A 238 16.12 10.29 -2.60
C TYR A 238 17.09 11.29 -1.94
N SER A 239 18.41 11.13 -2.14
CA SER A 239 19.40 12.10 -1.66
C SER A 239 19.34 13.45 -2.37
N GLU A 240 18.94 13.49 -3.64
CA GLU A 240 18.69 14.72 -4.39
C GLU A 240 17.38 15.36 -3.93
N ASP A 241 16.33 14.56 -3.73
CA ASP A 241 15.04 15.02 -3.24
C ASP A 241 15.16 15.67 -1.85
N VAL A 242 15.94 15.08 -0.95
CA VAL A 242 16.24 15.69 0.37
C VAL A 242 16.98 17.02 0.22
N ARG A 243 17.93 17.12 -0.73
CA ARG A 243 18.62 18.38 -1.03
C ARG A 243 17.67 19.43 -1.62
N HIS A 244 16.78 19.03 -2.52
CA HIS A 244 15.78 19.93 -3.11
C HIS A 244 14.78 20.40 -2.06
N LEU A 245 14.21 19.49 -1.27
CA LEU A 245 13.26 19.84 -0.20
C LEU A 245 13.86 20.83 0.78
N ARG A 246 15.13 20.63 1.18
CA ARG A 246 15.84 21.58 2.05
C ARG A 246 15.93 22.96 1.41
N GLU A 247 16.27 23.03 0.13
CA GLU A 247 16.39 24.31 -0.58
C GLU A 247 15.01 24.95 -0.82
N GLU A 248 13.97 24.17 -1.10
CA GLU A 248 12.59 24.63 -1.22
C GLU A 248 12.11 25.23 0.11
N MET A 249 12.29 24.52 1.23
CA MET A 249 11.97 25.03 2.57
C MET A 249 12.68 26.37 2.84
N ARG A 250 13.98 26.45 2.55
CA ARG A 250 14.75 27.69 2.70
C ARG A 250 14.20 28.82 1.83
N ARG A 251 13.86 28.53 0.57
CA ARG A 251 13.34 29.52 -0.39
C ARG A 251 11.94 29.98 -0.02
N THR A 252 11.07 29.13 0.48
CA THR A 252 9.72 29.51 0.91
C THR A 252 9.78 30.52 2.06
N ILE A 253 10.63 30.28 3.06
CA ILE A 253 10.85 31.23 4.16
C ILE A 253 11.47 32.53 3.64
N ALA A 254 12.50 32.45 2.78
CA ALA A 254 13.14 33.64 2.23
C ALA A 254 12.18 34.49 1.38
N PHE A 255 11.31 33.83 0.61
CA PHE A 255 10.26 34.48 -0.16
C PHE A 255 9.26 35.19 0.75
N GLY A 256 8.73 34.52 1.78
CA GLY A 256 7.79 35.14 2.72
C GLY A 256 8.39 36.33 3.47
N ARG A 257 9.68 36.27 3.83
CA ARG A 257 10.41 37.43 4.39
C ARG A 257 10.50 38.58 3.40
N THR A 258 10.85 38.30 2.14
CA THR A 258 10.89 39.33 1.08
C THR A 258 9.50 39.89 0.78
N ALA A 259 8.45 39.07 0.86
CA ALA A 259 7.06 39.50 0.71
C ALA A 259 6.65 40.43 1.86
N ALA A 260 7.01 40.09 3.11
CA ALA A 260 6.78 40.96 4.26
C ALA A 260 7.48 42.32 4.13
N GLU A 261 8.72 42.35 3.63
CA GLU A 261 9.44 43.60 3.36
C GLU A 261 8.76 44.46 2.30
N LYS A 262 8.22 43.85 1.23
CA LYS A 262 7.43 44.58 0.22
C LYS A 262 6.18 45.20 0.84
N TRP A 263 5.46 44.44 1.66
CA TRP A 263 4.30 44.93 2.38
C TRP A 263 4.67 46.05 3.39
N ASP A 264 5.83 45.98 4.03
CA ASP A 264 6.32 47.07 4.89
C ASP A 264 6.56 48.36 4.11
N VAL A 265 7.16 48.27 2.93
CA VAL A 265 7.38 49.44 2.07
C VAL A 265 6.02 50.06 1.70
N LEU A 266 5.07 49.25 1.26
CA LEU A 266 3.72 49.70 0.92
C LEU A 266 2.96 50.31 2.13
N SER A 267 3.19 49.79 3.34
CA SER A 267 2.61 50.34 4.57
C SER A 267 3.15 51.71 4.95
N ARG A 268 4.32 52.08 4.43
CA ARG A 268 5.00 53.36 4.71
C ARG A 268 4.89 54.36 3.56
N GLU A 269 4.43 53.91 2.40
CA GLU A 269 4.19 54.77 1.26
C GLU A 269 2.99 55.68 1.53
N GLU A 270 3.27 56.99 1.51
CA GLU A 270 2.25 58.03 1.59
C GLU A 270 1.68 58.28 0.19
N LEU A 271 0.37 58.43 0.08
CA LEU A 271 -0.27 58.73 -1.19
C LEU A 271 0.11 60.16 -1.59
N THR A 272 0.98 60.33 -2.60
CA THR A 272 1.17 61.62 -3.24
C THR A 272 -0.07 61.90 -4.09
N VAL A 273 -1.13 62.41 -3.46
CA VAL A 273 -2.30 62.90 -4.19
C VAL A 273 -1.83 64.10 -5.00
N SER A 274 -1.76 63.95 -6.33
CA SER A 274 -1.50 65.07 -7.23
C SER A 274 -2.57 66.14 -6.97
N PRO A 275 -2.21 67.44 -6.85
CA PRO A 275 -3.18 68.51 -6.62
C PRO A 275 -4.32 68.56 -7.66
N ALA A 276 -4.12 67.93 -8.83
CA ALA A 276 -5.08 67.85 -9.92
C ALA A 276 -6.22 66.83 -9.70
N ASP A 277 -6.03 65.81 -8.85
CA ASP A 277 -7.04 64.78 -8.57
C ASP A 277 -7.90 65.12 -7.34
N ARG A 278 -7.72 66.31 -6.76
CA ARG A 278 -8.64 66.85 -5.75
C ARG A 278 -9.95 67.20 -6.44
N ILE A 279 -10.94 66.32 -6.32
CA ILE A 279 -12.32 66.57 -6.74
C ILE A 279 -12.79 67.88 -6.09
N HIS A 280 -12.89 68.95 -6.89
CA HIS A 280 -13.51 70.22 -6.50
C HIS A 280 -15.03 70.06 -6.55
N GLY A 281 -15.60 69.39 -5.53
CA GLY A 281 -17.04 69.30 -5.29
C GLY A 281 -17.46 70.08 -4.04
N PRO A 282 -18.71 70.57 -3.92
CA PRO A 282 -19.15 71.49 -2.85
C PRO A 282 -19.21 70.87 -1.45
N HIS A 283 -18.94 69.57 -1.29
CA HIS A 283 -18.83 68.92 0.01
C HIS A 283 -17.36 68.79 0.41
N ALA A 284 -16.88 69.77 1.16
CA ALA A 284 -15.60 69.75 1.85
C ALA A 284 -15.59 68.74 3.03
N TYR A 285 -15.82 67.45 2.73
CA TYR A 285 -15.52 66.30 3.60
C TYR A 285 -14.31 65.48 3.08
N GLY A 286 -13.60 66.00 2.06
CA GLY A 286 -12.62 65.25 1.27
C GLY A 286 -11.20 65.12 1.84
N LEU A 287 -10.86 65.78 2.95
CA LEU A 287 -9.57 65.58 3.62
C LEU A 287 -9.60 64.36 4.55
N ASP A 288 -10.71 64.17 5.28
CA ASP A 288 -10.89 63.03 6.18
C ASP A 288 -11.02 61.72 5.40
N HIS A 289 -11.69 61.72 4.24
CA HIS A 289 -11.85 60.49 3.43
C HIS A 289 -10.53 60.05 2.77
N ALA A 290 -9.72 60.98 2.24
CA ALA A 290 -8.41 60.66 1.68
C ALA A 290 -7.41 60.19 2.76
N ALA A 291 -7.46 60.80 3.95
CA ALA A 291 -6.70 60.35 5.10
C ALA A 291 -7.14 58.94 5.55
N THR A 292 -8.45 58.69 5.63
CA THR A 292 -9.02 57.37 6.01
C THR A 292 -8.66 56.28 5.01
N ILE A 293 -8.71 56.55 3.70
CA ILE A 293 -8.29 55.59 2.66
C ILE A 293 -6.78 55.30 2.76
N THR A 294 -5.98 56.33 3.01
CA THR A 294 -4.52 56.16 3.17
C THR A 294 -4.20 55.35 4.41
N GLU A 295 -4.85 55.65 5.55
CA GLU A 295 -4.74 54.90 6.80
C GLU A 295 -5.18 53.44 6.63
N GLY A 296 -6.32 53.19 5.97
CA GLY A 296 -6.82 51.84 5.70
C GLY A 296 -5.86 51.02 4.83
N ARG A 297 -5.28 51.62 3.79
CA ARG A 297 -4.27 50.97 2.94
C ARG A 297 -3.00 50.63 3.71
N GLN A 298 -2.52 51.56 4.55
CA GLN A 298 -1.33 51.35 5.38
C GLN A 298 -1.57 50.25 6.42
N ALA A 299 -2.74 50.23 7.05
CA ALA A 299 -3.15 49.20 7.99
C ALA A 299 -3.24 47.81 7.32
N TYR A 300 -3.86 47.73 6.14
CA TYR A 300 -3.95 46.49 5.36
C TYR A 300 -2.57 45.94 4.98
N ALA A 301 -1.69 46.80 4.45
CA ALA A 301 -0.33 46.42 4.11
C ALA A 301 0.47 45.99 5.36
N ALA A 302 0.31 46.68 6.50
CA ALA A 302 0.94 46.29 7.76
C ALA A 302 0.42 44.94 8.29
N GLU A 303 -0.87 44.65 8.15
CA GLU A 303 -1.46 43.35 8.50
C GLU A 303 -0.87 42.23 7.64
N HIS A 304 -0.78 42.41 6.31
CA HIS A 304 -0.16 41.44 5.41
C HIS A 304 1.32 41.21 5.71
N ALA A 305 2.07 42.26 6.03
CA ALA A 305 3.45 42.14 6.49
C ALA A 305 3.54 41.32 7.80
N ALA A 306 2.60 41.51 8.74
CA ALA A 306 2.56 40.73 9.98
C ALA A 306 2.16 39.27 9.74
N ARG A 307 1.21 39.01 8.83
CA ARG A 307 0.75 37.69 8.42
C ARG A 307 1.89 36.86 7.81
N GLU A 308 2.60 37.42 6.83
CA GLU A 308 3.75 36.76 6.19
C GLU A 308 4.85 36.40 7.19
N ARG A 309 5.17 37.31 8.13
CA ARG A 309 6.15 37.03 9.19
C ARG A 309 5.70 35.91 10.13
N ARG A 310 4.41 35.88 10.50
CA ARG A 310 3.85 34.83 11.35
C ARG A 310 3.95 33.47 10.65
N THR A 311 3.52 33.40 9.39
CA THR A 311 3.63 32.18 8.56
C THR A 311 5.07 31.70 8.45
N CYS A 312 6.03 32.61 8.19
CA CYS A 312 7.44 32.25 8.15
C CYS A 312 7.95 31.67 9.48
N ALA A 313 7.64 32.31 10.61
CA ALA A 313 8.05 31.84 11.94
C ALA A 313 7.44 30.47 12.28
N GLU A 314 6.19 30.24 11.89
CA GLU A 314 5.54 28.94 12.06
C GLU A 314 6.20 27.86 11.20
N LEU A 315 6.50 28.15 9.93
CA LEU A 315 7.20 27.24 9.04
C LEU A 315 8.61 26.91 9.54
N GLU A 316 9.36 27.91 10.01
CA GLU A 316 10.68 27.70 10.61
C GLU A 316 10.61 26.74 11.79
N ARG A 317 9.67 26.96 12.73
CA ARG A 317 9.46 26.09 13.89
C ARG A 317 9.05 24.67 13.47
N LYS A 318 8.12 24.53 12.52
CA LYS A 318 7.64 23.22 12.04
C LYS A 318 8.72 22.45 11.28
N TRP A 319 9.54 23.14 10.49
CA TRP A 319 10.55 22.52 9.62
C TRP A 319 11.89 22.28 10.31
N GLN A 320 12.18 22.91 11.45
CA GLN A 320 13.45 22.71 12.17
C GLN A 320 13.78 21.22 12.39
N GLY A 321 12.85 20.44 12.95
CA GLY A 321 13.08 19.01 13.20
C GLY A 321 13.20 18.17 11.92
N ILE A 322 12.67 18.64 10.79
CA ILE A 322 12.81 17.97 9.48
C ILE A 322 14.19 18.28 8.89
N LEU A 323 14.63 19.54 8.97
CA LEU A 323 15.94 19.97 8.49
C LEU A 323 17.08 19.29 9.26
N GLU A 324 16.95 19.13 10.58
CA GLU A 324 17.93 18.39 11.40
C GLU A 324 18.06 16.92 10.95
N LYS A 325 16.93 16.25 10.67
CA LYS A 325 16.91 14.89 10.13
C LYS A 325 17.49 14.81 8.72
N ALA A 326 17.15 15.78 7.87
CA ALA A 326 17.68 15.88 6.50
C ALA A 326 19.20 16.04 6.52
N ASP A 327 19.74 16.86 7.41
CA ASP A 327 21.17 17.08 7.57
C ASP A 327 21.88 15.82 8.09
N ALA A 328 21.31 15.15 9.08
CA ALA A 328 21.82 13.88 9.58
C ALA A 328 21.85 12.78 8.50
N TYR A 329 20.85 12.77 7.60
CA TYR A 329 20.79 11.85 6.47
C TYR A 329 21.84 12.18 5.40
N LEU A 330 21.96 13.45 5.00
CA LEU A 330 22.94 13.88 3.99
C LEU A 330 24.39 13.72 4.46
N GLN A 331 24.65 13.82 5.76
CA GLN A 331 25.97 13.57 6.36
C GLN A 331 26.29 12.08 6.53
N GLY A 332 25.33 11.18 6.27
CA GLY A 332 25.49 9.74 6.42
C GLY A 332 25.51 9.26 7.88
N THR A 333 25.12 10.10 8.82
CA THR A 333 25.08 9.79 10.26
C THR A 333 23.85 8.98 10.68
N VAL A 334 22.76 9.02 9.91
CA VAL A 334 21.51 8.30 10.20
C VAL A 334 20.96 7.68 8.90
N ALA A 335 20.62 6.39 8.93
CA ALA A 335 19.73 5.79 7.95
C ALA A 335 18.29 6.18 8.32
N LEU A 336 17.53 6.79 7.41
CA LEU A 336 16.14 7.11 7.67
C LEU A 336 15.33 5.80 7.76
N ASP A 337 14.89 5.46 8.96
CA ASP A 337 13.95 4.36 9.17
C ASP A 337 12.61 4.69 8.48
N ALA A 338 12.13 3.75 7.66
CA ALA A 338 10.97 3.94 6.79
C ALA A 338 9.62 4.14 7.53
N GLU A 339 9.60 4.03 8.86
CA GLU A 339 8.37 4.11 9.68
C GLU A 339 8.05 5.53 10.17
N ALA A 340 8.94 6.51 10.02
CA ALA A 340 8.73 7.87 10.53
C ALA A 340 8.05 8.79 9.50
N VAL A 341 6.76 8.56 9.23
CA VAL A 341 5.92 9.53 8.49
C VAL A 341 5.61 10.71 9.42
N VAL A 342 6.29 11.84 9.23
CA VAL A 342 5.92 13.10 9.90
C VAL A 342 4.90 13.81 9.02
N ILE A 343 3.61 13.70 9.38
CA ILE A 343 2.56 14.50 8.75
C ILE A 343 2.63 15.89 9.36
N VAL A 344 3.03 16.88 8.55
CA VAL A 344 2.94 18.29 8.94
C VAL A 344 1.59 18.79 8.44
N GLU A 345 0.62 18.90 9.34
CA GLU A 345 -0.61 19.64 9.04
C GLU A 345 -0.24 21.13 8.90
N LEU A 346 -0.27 21.58 7.65
CA LEU A 346 -0.25 22.98 7.28
C LEU A 346 -1.70 23.44 7.32
N ASP A 347 -2.11 23.96 8.47
CA ASP A 347 -3.34 24.76 8.58
C ASP A 347 -3.07 26.11 7.88
N LEU A 348 -3.08 26.07 6.55
CA LEU A 348 -3.10 27.25 5.70
C LEU A 348 -4.54 27.77 5.81
N GLY A 349 -4.79 28.60 6.83
CA GLY A 349 -6.13 29.05 7.18
C GLY A 349 -6.99 29.39 5.96
N ASP A 350 -8.14 28.75 5.88
CA ASP A 350 -9.26 29.08 4.99
C ASP A 350 -9.79 30.48 5.35
N GLU A 351 -9.06 31.53 4.98
CA GLU A 351 -9.54 32.91 4.96
C GLU A 351 -9.14 33.57 3.63
N LEU A 352 -9.48 32.92 2.54
CA LEU A 352 -9.84 33.59 1.30
C LEU A 352 -11.37 33.56 1.22
N GLU A 353 -12.05 34.39 2.02
CA GLU A 353 -13.43 34.75 1.70
C GLU A 353 -13.41 35.54 0.38
N PRO A 354 -14.14 35.11 -0.66
CA PRO A 354 -14.44 35.94 -1.81
C PRO A 354 -15.58 36.88 -1.43
N LYS A 355 -15.24 38.02 -0.82
CA LYS A 355 -16.08 39.21 -0.73
C LYS A 355 -15.11 40.35 -1.04
N ASP A 356 -15.03 40.87 -2.26
CA ASP A 356 -15.99 41.82 -2.82
C ASP A 356 -15.73 41.99 -4.34
N GLU A 357 -16.10 41.01 -5.18
CA GLU A 357 -16.16 41.22 -6.64
C GLU A 357 -17.58 41.52 -7.14
N GLU A 358 -18.62 41.33 -6.32
CA GLU A 358 -20.02 41.56 -6.69
C GLU A 358 -20.50 43.01 -6.45
N ALA A 359 -19.74 43.84 -5.72
CA ALA A 359 -20.12 45.24 -5.46
C ALA A 359 -19.70 46.24 -6.55
N MET A 360 -19.03 45.80 -7.62
CA MET A 360 -18.57 46.65 -8.73
C MET A 360 -19.51 46.63 -9.96
N LEU A 361 -20.63 45.89 -9.93
CA LEU A 361 -21.55 45.77 -11.08
C LEU A 361 -23.01 46.20 -10.83
N GLU A 362 -23.36 46.68 -9.62
CA GLU A 362 -24.74 47.17 -9.32
C GLU A 362 -24.83 48.68 -9.05
N GLY A 363 -23.86 49.47 -9.54
CA GLY A 363 -23.84 50.94 -9.35
C GLY A 363 -24.13 51.80 -10.59
N GLU A 364 -24.42 51.20 -11.76
CA GLU A 364 -24.71 51.94 -13.01
C GLU A 364 -26.06 51.50 -13.61
N ALA A 365 -27.15 51.71 -12.87
CA ALA A 365 -28.50 51.70 -13.43
C ALA A 365 -29.46 52.41 -12.48
N ASP A 366 -29.39 53.74 -12.39
CA ASP A 366 -30.52 54.63 -12.10
C ASP A 366 -30.06 56.09 -12.15
N GLU A 367 -29.95 56.64 -13.35
CA GLU A 367 -30.14 58.08 -13.63
C GLU A 367 -30.32 58.29 -15.14
N GLU A 368 -31.55 58.07 -15.63
CA GLU A 368 -32.21 58.89 -16.66
C GLU A 368 -33.74 58.78 -16.58
#